data_AF-A0A815ZMU4-F1
#
_entry.id   AF-A0A815ZMU4-F1
#
_cell.length_a   1.000
_cell.length_b   1.000
_cell.length_c   1.000
_cell.angle_alpha   90.00
_cell.angle_beta   90.00
_cell.angle_gamma   90.00
#
_symmetry.space_group_name_H-M   'P 1'
#
loop_
_entity.id
_entity.type
_entity.pdbx_description
1 polymer ?
#
loop_
_entity_poly.entity_id
_entity_poly.type
_entity_poly.pdbx_seq_one_letter_code
_entity_poly.pdbx_strand_id
1 'polypeptide(L)'
;TLLSTAIAIAIGTIQCVESAKRAGDFYPTHETMFVDGIGTLIATFFGSILSMTAYIGQPAMKKMSAKQAYSLINGFSYLPLCFLGVSSVLISVIAVVAINSVVIFIGLVICSDTLAITPQQH
;
A
#
# COMPACT_ATOMS: atom_id res chain seq x y z
N THR A 1 -18.42 -9.84 -6.80
CA THR A 1 -16.98 -9.87 -6.42
C THR A 1 -16.37 -8.48 -6.41
N LEU A 2 -16.56 -7.66 -7.46
CA LEU A 2 -16.03 -6.28 -7.54
C LEU A 2 -16.50 -5.33 -6.42
N LEU A 3 -17.76 -5.43 -5.99
CA LEU A 3 -18.26 -4.62 -4.88
C LEU A 3 -17.56 -4.97 -3.56
N SER A 4 -17.36 -6.26 -3.30
CA SER A 4 -16.70 -6.75 -2.09
C SER A 4 -15.23 -6.30 -2.03
N THR A 5 -14.51 -6.33 -3.15
CA THR A 5 -13.12 -5.85 -3.23
C THR A 5 -13.03 -4.33 -3.07
N ALA A 6 -13.97 -3.57 -3.64
CA ALA A 6 -14.02 -2.12 -3.47
C ALA A 6 -14.22 -1.72 -2.00
N ILE A 7 -15.11 -2.42 -1.28
CA ILE A 7 -15.34 -2.18 0.16
C ILE A 7 -14.07 -2.51 0.96
N ALA A 8 -13.41 -3.63 0.67
CA ALA A 8 -12.18 -4.02 1.37
C ALA A 8 -11.06 -2.99 1.19
N ILE A 9 -10.92 -2.42 -0.01
CA ILE A 9 -9.91 -1.40 -0.32
C ILE A 9 -10.24 -0.07 0.35
N ALA A 10 -11.50 0.33 0.36
CA ALA A 10 -11.93 1.52 1.09
C ALA A 10 -11.55 1.43 2.58
N ILE A 11 -11.78 0.26 3.20
CA ILE A 11 -11.36 -0.01 4.59
C ILE A 11 -9.83 0.03 4.72
N GLY A 12 -9.10 -0.60 3.81
CA GLY A 12 -7.63 -0.60 3.80
C GLY A 12 -7.03 0.81 3.70
N THR A 13 -7.61 1.67 2.86
CA THR A 13 -7.18 3.06 2.72
C THR A 13 -7.45 3.86 4.00
N ILE A 14 -8.57 3.63 4.69
CA ILE A 14 -8.84 4.22 6.01
C ILE A 14 -7.81 3.75 7.05
N GLN A 15 -7.49 2.45 7.08
CA GLN A 15 -6.46 1.89 7.98
C GLN A 15 -5.09 2.50 7.71
N CYS A 16 -4.74 2.76 6.45
CA CYS A 16 -3.49 3.42 6.08
C CYS A 16 -3.45 4.88 6.56
N VAL A 17 -4.56 5.63 6.42
CA VAL A 17 -4.67 7.01 6.93
C VAL A 17 -4.52 7.04 8.45
N GLU A 18 -5.13 6.10 9.16
CA GLU A 18 -5.00 6.02 10.61
C GLU A 18 -3.58 5.64 11.05
N SER A 19 -2.95 4.72 10.33
CA SER A 19 -1.54 4.34 10.55
C SER A 19 -0.60 5.54 10.33
N ALA A 20 -0.82 6.33 9.27
CA ALA A 20 -0.06 7.55 9.01
C ALA A 20 -0.28 8.62 10.10
N LYS A 21 -1.52 8.78 10.59
CA LYS A 21 -1.85 9.69 11.69
C LYS A 21 -1.09 9.34 12.97
N ARG A 22 -0.95 8.05 13.28
CA ARG A 22 -0.14 7.57 14.42
C ARG A 22 1.35 7.80 14.23
N ALA A 23 1.83 7.83 12.99
CA ALA A 23 3.19 8.22 12.65
C ALA A 23 3.43 9.74 12.68
N GLY A 24 2.40 10.55 12.92
CA GLY A 24 2.46 12.00 13.02
C GLY A 24 2.07 12.76 11.74
N ASP A 25 1.66 12.07 10.67
CA ASP A 25 1.23 12.70 9.42
C ASP A 25 -0.32 12.70 9.32
N PHE A 26 -0.92 13.88 9.29
CA PHE A 26 -2.38 14.03 9.21
C PHE A 26 -2.82 14.17 7.74
N TYR A 27 -3.53 13.17 7.24
CA TYR A 27 -4.15 13.19 5.91
C TYR A 27 -5.68 13.20 6.00
N PRO A 28 -6.37 14.06 5.23
CA PRO A 28 -7.83 14.04 5.16
C PRO A 28 -8.34 12.78 4.46
N THR A 29 -9.10 11.96 5.19
CA THR A 29 -9.58 10.65 4.71
C THR A 29 -10.34 10.75 3.39
N HIS A 30 -11.22 11.75 3.25
CA HIS A 30 -12.04 11.93 2.04
C HIS A 30 -11.18 12.18 0.79
N GLU A 31 -10.17 13.05 0.88
CA GLU A 31 -9.27 13.32 -0.23
C GLU A 31 -8.42 12.09 -0.56
N THR A 32 -7.90 11.40 0.45
CA THR A 32 -7.11 10.17 0.21
C THR A 32 -7.91 9.07 -0.47
N MET A 33 -9.18 8.88 -0.08
CA MET A 33 -10.06 7.90 -0.74
C MET A 33 -10.41 8.33 -2.17
N PHE A 34 -10.59 9.62 -2.41
CA PHE A 34 -10.86 10.14 -3.76
C PHE A 34 -9.65 9.93 -4.69
N VAL A 35 -8.44 10.24 -4.21
CA VAL A 35 -7.20 10.00 -4.98
C VAL A 35 -6.98 8.52 -5.24
N ASP A 36 -7.27 7.65 -4.27
CA ASP A 36 -7.17 6.19 -4.42
C ASP A 36 -8.13 5.64 -5.48
N GLY A 37 -9.38 6.14 -5.49
CA GLY A 37 -10.37 5.83 -6.51
C GLY A 37 -9.95 6.28 -7.92
N ILE A 38 -9.45 7.52 -8.05
CA ILE A 38 -8.91 8.03 -9.32
C ILE A 38 -7.70 7.21 -9.77
N GLY A 39 -6.79 6.88 -8.86
CA GLY A 39 -5.62 6.05 -9.15
C GLY A 39 -6.03 4.68 -9.69
N THR A 40 -7.06 4.07 -9.11
CA THR A 40 -7.64 2.82 -9.60
C THR A 40 -8.25 2.96 -10.99
N LEU A 41 -8.97 4.05 -11.28
CA LEU A 41 -9.51 4.31 -12.63
C LEU A 41 -8.41 4.45 -13.67
N ILE A 42 -7.37 5.22 -13.37
CA ILE A 42 -6.21 5.39 -14.26
C ILE A 42 -5.51 4.05 -14.48
N ALA A 43 -5.26 3.29 -13.42
CA ALA A 43 -4.63 1.97 -13.52
C ALA A 43 -5.46 1.01 -14.39
N THR A 44 -6.79 1.03 -14.25
CA THR A 44 -7.70 0.19 -15.03
C THR A 44 -7.68 0.58 -16.52
N PHE A 45 -7.59 1.88 -16.83
CA PHE A 45 -7.46 2.36 -18.21
C PHE A 45 -6.18 1.87 -18.89
N PHE A 46 -5.11 1.69 -18.12
CA PHE A 46 -3.84 1.09 -18.57
C PHE A 46 -3.81 -0.45 -18.51
N GLY A 47 -4.95 -1.10 -18.21
CA GLY A 47 -5.08 -2.57 -18.23
C GLY A 47 -4.83 -3.27 -16.90
N SER A 48 -4.73 -2.54 -15.78
CA SER A 48 -4.63 -3.17 -14.45
C SER A 48 -5.96 -3.84 -14.08
N ILE A 49 -5.88 -5.12 -13.73
CA ILE A 49 -7.01 -5.89 -13.18
C ILE A 49 -7.15 -5.66 -11.67
N LEU A 50 -6.08 -5.18 -11.02
CA LEU A 50 -6.03 -4.97 -9.58
C LEU A 50 -6.34 -3.51 -9.24
N SER A 51 -7.23 -3.33 -8.27
CA SER A 51 -7.53 -2.02 -7.69
C SER A 51 -6.39 -1.55 -6.78
N MET A 52 -6.12 -0.25 -6.79
CA MET A 52 -5.05 0.36 -6.00
C MET A 52 -5.55 0.63 -4.57
N THR A 53 -4.63 0.66 -3.60
CA THR A 53 -4.88 1.12 -2.23
C THR A 53 -3.71 1.99 -1.78
N ALA A 54 -3.94 2.83 -0.77
CA ALA A 54 -2.90 3.65 -0.17
C ALA A 54 -1.75 2.78 0.42
N TYR A 55 -0.53 3.31 0.39
CA TYR A 55 0.65 2.54 0.76
C TYR A 55 0.80 2.38 2.29
N ILE A 56 0.63 1.16 2.79
CA ILE A 56 0.70 0.84 4.23
C ILE A 56 2.08 1.06 4.85
N GLY A 57 3.15 1.02 4.04
CA GLY A 57 4.53 1.17 4.50
C GLY A 57 5.00 2.62 4.66
N GLN A 58 4.15 3.62 4.42
CA GLN A 58 4.52 5.03 4.55
C GLN A 58 5.12 5.37 5.93
N PRO A 59 4.58 4.88 7.07
CA PRO A 59 5.17 5.08 8.38
C PRO A 59 6.59 4.54 8.51
N ALA A 60 6.89 3.39 7.90
CA ALA A 60 8.22 2.78 7.94
C ALA A 60 9.23 3.63 7.14
N MET A 61 8.84 4.12 5.96
CA MET A 61 9.66 5.03 5.16
C MET A 61 9.91 6.36 5.89
N LYS A 62 8.92 6.86 6.62
CA LYS A 62 9.06 8.09 7.42
C LYS A 62 10.07 7.93 8.55
N LYS A 63 10.10 6.77 9.23
CA LYS A 63 11.14 6.45 10.25
C LYS A 63 12.55 6.47 9.67
N MET A 64 12.71 6.19 8.38
CA MET A 64 13.99 6.28 7.66
C MET A 64 14.30 7.69 7.13
N SER A 65 13.57 8.71 7.58
CA SER A 65 13.70 10.11 7.12
C SER A 65 13.43 10.31 5.62
N ALA A 66 12.64 9.43 5.00
CA ALA A 66 12.24 9.58 3.61
C ALA A 66 11.32 10.81 3.44
N LYS A 67 11.67 11.70 2.50
CA LYS A 67 10.89 12.89 2.15
C LYS A 67 9.95 12.62 0.97
N GLN A 68 9.00 13.51 0.70
CA GLN A 68 8.07 13.42 -0.44
C GLN A 68 8.78 13.21 -1.79
N ALA A 69 9.98 13.78 -1.96
CA ALA A 69 10.79 13.59 -3.16
C ALA A 69 11.18 12.12 -3.39
N TYR A 70 11.34 11.32 -2.34
CA TYR A 70 11.69 9.90 -2.45
C TYR A 70 10.58 9.10 -3.14
N SER A 71 9.32 9.36 -2.78
CA SER A 71 8.17 8.71 -3.42
C SER A 71 8.01 9.12 -4.88
N LEU A 72 8.26 10.40 -5.21
CA LEU A 72 8.24 10.90 -6.58
C LEU A 72 9.33 10.28 -7.46
N ILE A 73 10.56 10.22 -6.95
CA ILE A 73 11.68 9.60 -7.67
C ILE A 73 11.41 8.12 -7.89
N ASN A 74 10.91 7.41 -6.88
CA ASN A 74 10.54 6.01 -7.04
C ASN A 74 9.47 5.84 -8.11
N GLY A 75 8.35 6.57 -8.02
CA GLY A 75 7.29 6.50 -9.03
C GLY A 75 7.78 6.77 -10.45
N PHE A 76 8.62 7.79 -10.63
CA PHE A 76 9.19 8.12 -11.93
C PHE A 76 10.21 7.07 -12.40
N SER A 77 10.96 6.45 -11.50
CA SER A 77 11.93 5.38 -11.84
C SER A 77 11.24 4.07 -12.27
N TYR A 78 10.09 3.75 -11.68
CA TYR A 78 9.32 2.56 -12.06
C TYR A 78 8.64 2.70 -13.42
N LEU A 79 8.32 3.93 -13.84
CA LEU A 79 7.67 4.23 -15.11
C LEU A 79 8.47 3.66 -16.31
N PRO A 80 9.73 4.04 -16.58
CA PRO A 80 10.52 3.45 -17.66
C PRO A 80 10.83 1.96 -17.43
N LEU A 81 10.99 1.52 -16.18
CA LEU A 81 11.22 0.09 -15.87
C LEU A 81 10.05 -0.79 -16.35
N CYS A 82 8.82 -0.33 -16.16
CA CYS A 82 7.62 -1.00 -16.62
C CYS A 82 7.45 -0.89 -18.14
N PHE A 83 7.70 0.28 -18.74
CA PHE A 83 7.62 0.46 -20.19
C PHE A 83 8.64 -0.40 -20.95
N LEU A 84 9.82 -0.63 -20.38
CA LEU A 84 10.87 -1.47 -20.96
C LEU A 84 10.68 -2.98 -20.66
N GLY A 85 9.64 -3.36 -19.89
CA GLY A 85 9.36 -4.77 -19.54
C GLY A 85 10.35 -5.42 -18.58
N VAL A 86 11.26 -4.65 -17.98
CA VAL A 86 12.32 -5.14 -17.07
C VAL A 86 11.73 -5.71 -15.78
N SER A 87 10.56 -5.22 -15.37
CA SER A 87 9.83 -5.71 -14.19
C SER A 87 9.48 -7.20 -14.27
N SER A 88 9.14 -7.72 -15.46
CA SER A 88 8.83 -9.14 -15.65
C SER A 88 10.05 -10.04 -15.43
N VAL A 89 11.23 -9.59 -15.88
CA VAL A 89 12.50 -10.29 -15.67
C VAL A 89 12.93 -10.26 -14.21
N LEU A 90 12.69 -9.16 -13.50
CA LEU A 90 12.97 -9.07 -12.07
C LEU A 90 12.12 -10.06 -11.24
N ILE A 91 10.84 -10.19 -11.58
CA ILE A 91 9.93 -11.11 -10.87
C ILE A 91 10.34 -12.58 -11.08
N SER A 92 10.89 -12.95 -12.25
CA SER A 92 11.33 -14.33 -12.49
C SER A 92 12.54 -14.75 -11.67
N VAL A 93 13.33 -13.80 -11.18
CA VAL A 93 14.48 -14.04 -10.29
C VAL A 93 14.04 -14.24 -8.85
N ILE A 94 12.90 -13.67 -8.44
CA ILE A 94 12.42 -13.73 -7.06
C ILE A 94 11.78 -15.08 -6.79
N ALA A 95 12.30 -15.80 -5.79
CA ALA A 95 11.74 -17.07 -5.36
C ALA A 95 10.33 -16.88 -4.76
N VAL A 96 9.36 -17.64 -5.26
CA VAL A 96 7.96 -17.60 -4.78
C VAL A 96 7.86 -17.86 -3.27
N VAL A 97 8.74 -18.70 -2.73
CA VAL A 97 8.81 -19.00 -1.28
C VAL A 97 9.08 -17.75 -0.45
N ALA A 98 9.93 -16.83 -0.94
CA ALA A 98 10.24 -15.59 -0.23
C ALA A 98 9.00 -14.67 -0.15
N ILE A 99 8.22 -14.60 -1.23
CA ILE A 99 7.00 -13.78 -1.28
C ILE A 99 5.99 -14.28 -0.24
N ASN A 100 5.76 -15.59 -0.18
CA ASN A 100 4.80 -16.18 0.77
C ASN A 100 5.20 -15.91 2.23
N SER A 101 6.49 -16.02 2.54
CA SER A 101 6.99 -15.74 3.90
C SER A 101 6.75 -14.28 4.31
N VAL A 102 6.97 -13.34 3.39
CA VAL A 102 6.72 -11.91 3.63
C VAL A 102 5.24 -11.64 3.88
N VAL A 103 4.33 -12.26 3.12
CA VAL A 103 2.88 -12.09 3.32
C VAL A 103 2.43 -12.58 4.69
N ILE A 104 2.93 -13.75 5.14
CA ILE A 104 2.63 -14.28 6.48
C ILE A 104 3.13 -13.31 7.56
N PHE A 105 4.35 -12.80 7.41
CA PHE A 105 4.91 -11.85 8.35
C PHE A 105 4.07 -10.57 8.45
N ILE A 106 3.66 -9.98 7.32
CA ILE A 106 2.81 -8.79 7.31
C ILE A 106 1.47 -9.08 8.00
N GLY A 107 0.86 -10.24 7.74
CA GLY A 107 -0.38 -10.64 8.41
C GLY A 107 -0.24 -10.71 9.94
N LEU A 108 0.86 -11.27 10.43
CA LEU A 108 1.15 -11.31 11.87
C LEU A 108 1.34 -9.91 12.47
N VAL A 109 2.03 -9.02 11.75
CA VAL A 109 2.25 -7.62 12.20
C VAL A 109 0.92 -6.86 12.30
N ILE A 110 0.03 -7.00 11.32
CA ILE A 110 -1.29 -6.35 11.36
C ILE A 110 -2.10 -6.86 12.56
N CYS A 111 -2.07 -8.17 12.83
CA CYS A 111 -2.70 -8.75 14.03
C CYS A 111 -2.12 -8.18 15.32
N SER A 112 -0.79 -8.06 15.42
CA SER A 112 -0.15 -7.48 16.61
C SER A 112 -0.49 -6.01 16.82
N ASP A 113 -0.55 -5.22 15.75
CA ASP A 113 -0.93 -3.81 15.82
C ASP A 113 -2.38 -3.67 16.30
N THR A 114 -3.28 -4.55 15.84
CA THR A 114 -4.70 -4.56 16.24
C THR A 114 -4.85 -4.89 17.74
N LEU A 115 -4.09 -5.85 18.24
CA LEU A 115 -4.08 -6.21 19.66
C LEU A 115 -3.58 -5.07 20.55
N ALA A 116 -2.59 -4.30 20.11
CA ALA A 116 -2.03 -3.19 20.87
C ALA A 116 -3.03 -2.02 21.10
N ILE A 117 -4.05 -1.88 20.24
CA ILE A 117 -5.04 -0.79 20.31
C ILE A 117 -6.28 -1.21 21.10
N THR A 118 -6.52 -2.53 21.23
CA THR A 118 -7.68 -3.05 21.94
C THR A 118 -7.43 -2.94 23.45
N PRO A 119 -8.32 -2.30 24.24
CA PRO A 119 -8.16 -2.23 25.69
C PRO A 119 -8.14 -3.65 26.27
N GLN A 120 -7.18 -3.94 27.16
CA GLN A 120 -7.10 -5.23 27.84
C GLN A 120 -8.26 -5.36 28.85
N GLN A 121 -9.42 -5.76 28.37
CA GLN A 121 -10.39 -6.41 29.25
C GLN A 121 -9.81 -7.80 29.54
N HIS A 122 -9.30 -7.92 30.77
CA HIS A 122 -8.63 -9.09 31.32
C HIS A 122 -9.47 -10.36 31.17
#